data_AF-A0A432SL59-F1
#
_entry.id   AF-A0A432SL59-F1
#
_cell.length_a   1.000
_cell.length_b   1.000
_cell.length_c   1.000
_cell.angle_alpha   90.00
_cell.angle_beta   90.00
_cell.angle_gamma   90.00
#
_symmetry.space_group_name_H-M   'P 1'
#
loop_
_entity.id
_entity.type
_entity.pdbx_description
1 polymer ?
#
loop_
_entity_poly.entity_id
_entity_poly.type
_entity_poly.pdbx_seq_one_letter_code
_entity_poly.pdbx_strand_id
1 'polypeptide(L)'
;NPETKFILEKFGFDDPITKTSYKGEDVFITDTTDLALCPDDILDANVLGVVDHHKLGDLTTSTPLEGWIRPVGCSNTIVKEMFDYYGVEIPSNIAGIMLCAILSDTVIFKSPTCTKEDTKAVKELAKIAGIEDPKALGMEMFKIKSAIEGTPIRELVMRDFKDFDMSGTKVGIGQLEVVDLSLFDDKKDALLDDMKKLKEEGNRDFVLLLLTDIIKEGSELLAVGDDLSKIEKAFDTKIVHNRVWLDGVLSRKKQIVPFLERVFRES
;
A
#
# COMPACT_ATOMS: atom_id res chain seq x y z
N ASN A 1 -1.59 0.40 11.84
CA ASN A 1 -0.47 -0.58 11.89
C ASN A 1 0.67 -0.01 12.75
N PRO A 2 1.69 -0.79 13.17
CA PRO A 2 2.74 -0.32 14.08
C PRO A 2 3.55 0.88 13.56
N GLU A 3 3.81 0.94 12.25
CA GLU A 3 4.50 2.06 11.62
C GLU A 3 3.70 3.36 11.75
N THR A 4 2.41 3.34 11.40
CA THR A 4 1.53 4.51 11.52
C THR A 4 1.44 4.99 12.96
N LYS A 5 1.31 4.07 13.92
CA LYS A 5 1.25 4.41 15.34
C LYS A 5 2.52 5.12 15.80
N PHE A 6 3.69 4.61 15.43
CA PHE A 6 4.97 5.26 15.69
C PHE A 6 5.03 6.67 15.10
N ILE A 7 4.56 6.87 13.86
CA ILE A 7 4.55 8.18 13.20
C ILE A 7 3.65 9.16 13.98
N LEU A 8 2.43 8.75 14.33
CA LEU A 8 1.48 9.59 15.06
C LEU A 8 2.06 10.00 16.43
N GLU A 9 2.59 9.05 17.19
CA GLU A 9 3.24 9.30 18.48
C GLU A 9 4.45 10.25 18.36
N LYS A 10 5.33 10.01 17.37
CA LYS A 10 6.53 10.81 17.15
C LYS A 10 6.21 12.28 16.84
N PHE A 11 5.13 12.54 16.13
CA PHE A 11 4.72 13.89 15.72
C PHE A 11 3.55 14.47 16.54
N GLY A 12 3.15 13.80 17.62
CA GLY A 12 2.17 14.30 18.59
C GLY A 12 0.74 14.35 18.07
N PHE A 13 0.33 13.36 17.28
CA PHE A 13 -1.05 13.19 16.83
C PHE A 13 -1.74 12.05 17.57
N ASP A 14 -3.02 12.23 17.85
CA ASP A 14 -3.91 11.15 18.25
C ASP A 14 -4.27 10.28 17.03
N ASP A 15 -4.72 9.05 17.30
CA ASP A 15 -5.31 8.21 16.27
C ASP A 15 -6.53 8.91 15.64
N PRO A 16 -6.65 8.92 14.30
CA PRO A 16 -7.86 9.39 13.65
C PRO A 16 -9.10 8.61 14.13
N ILE A 17 -10.24 9.29 14.19
CA ILE A 17 -11.51 8.64 14.53
C ILE A 17 -11.81 7.58 13.48
N THR A 18 -11.98 6.33 13.90
CA THR A 18 -12.47 5.27 13.01
C THR A 18 -13.95 5.47 12.75
N LYS A 19 -14.31 5.64 11.48
CA LYS A 19 -15.69 5.84 11.03
C LYS A 19 -15.96 4.99 9.80
N THR A 20 -17.13 4.36 9.75
CA THR A 20 -17.51 3.40 8.71
C THR A 20 -18.76 3.81 7.94
N SER A 21 -19.25 5.04 8.14
CA SER A 21 -20.43 5.57 7.46
C SER A 21 -20.25 7.06 7.24
N TYR A 22 -20.54 7.55 6.04
CA TYR A 22 -20.38 8.95 5.63
C TYR A 22 -21.61 9.51 4.89
N LYS A 23 -22.73 8.79 4.92
CA LYS A 23 -23.98 9.20 4.26
C LYS A 23 -24.37 10.66 4.54
N GLY A 24 -24.55 11.41 3.46
CA GLY A 24 -24.97 12.82 3.49
C GLY A 24 -23.89 13.80 3.97
N GLU A 25 -22.67 13.34 4.22
CA GLU A 25 -21.56 14.18 4.65
C GLU A 25 -20.70 14.62 3.47
N ASP A 26 -20.06 15.78 3.62
CA ASP A 26 -19.09 16.29 2.68
C ASP A 26 -17.73 15.62 2.93
N VAL A 27 -17.16 14.98 1.90
CA VAL A 27 -15.93 14.20 2.04
C VAL A 27 -14.90 14.50 0.95
N PHE A 28 -13.63 14.44 1.32
CA PHE A 28 -12.50 14.27 0.41
C PHE A 28 -11.94 12.86 0.58
N ILE A 29 -11.69 12.17 -0.52
CA ILE A 29 -11.10 10.83 -0.52
C ILE A 29 -9.62 10.93 -0.87
N THR A 30 -8.76 10.25 -0.11
CA THR A 30 -7.31 10.23 -0.35
C THR A 30 -6.83 8.81 -0.55
N ASP A 31 -5.86 8.61 -1.45
CA ASP A 31 -5.12 7.36 -1.66
C ASP A 31 -5.92 6.18 -2.23
N THR A 32 -7.14 6.42 -2.69
CA THR A 32 -7.92 5.46 -3.47
C THR A 32 -8.99 6.14 -4.30
N THR A 33 -9.32 5.51 -5.41
CA THR A 33 -10.55 5.75 -6.19
C THR A 33 -11.31 4.44 -6.47
N ASP A 34 -10.92 3.34 -5.82
CA ASP A 34 -11.62 2.05 -5.85
C ASP A 34 -12.67 2.00 -4.72
N LEU A 35 -13.96 1.89 -5.06
CA LEU A 35 -15.09 1.85 -4.13
C LEU A 35 -15.00 0.69 -3.13
N ALA A 36 -14.42 -0.44 -3.56
CA ALA A 36 -14.20 -1.60 -2.69
C ALA A 36 -13.24 -1.31 -1.51
N LEU A 37 -12.48 -0.21 -1.56
CA LEU A 37 -11.59 0.23 -0.48
C LEU A 37 -12.20 1.37 0.37
N CYS A 38 -13.41 1.82 0.02
CA CYS A 38 -14.13 2.85 0.73
C CYS A 38 -15.22 2.23 1.64
N PRO A 39 -15.78 3.00 2.60
CA PRO A 39 -16.98 2.61 3.33
C PRO A 39 -18.15 2.29 2.39
N ASP A 40 -19.00 1.33 2.77
CA ASP A 40 -20.12 0.84 1.95
C ASP A 40 -21.07 1.95 1.47
N ASP A 41 -21.22 3.02 2.25
CA ASP A 41 -22.12 4.14 1.97
C ASP A 41 -21.41 5.37 1.36
N ILE A 42 -20.19 5.22 0.85
CA ILE A 42 -19.43 6.36 0.31
C ILE A 42 -20.15 7.06 -0.86
N LEU A 43 -20.94 6.33 -1.64
CA LEU A 43 -21.75 6.88 -2.73
C LEU A 43 -23.00 7.62 -2.25
N ASP A 44 -23.39 7.44 -0.99
CA ASP A 44 -24.44 8.22 -0.33
C ASP A 44 -23.87 9.51 0.30
N ALA A 45 -22.54 9.72 0.26
CA ALA A 45 -21.87 10.94 0.71
C ALA A 45 -21.75 11.97 -0.43
N ASN A 46 -21.49 13.23 -0.08
CA ASN A 46 -21.15 14.28 -1.02
C ASN A 46 -19.63 14.29 -1.24
N VAL A 47 -19.15 13.54 -2.22
CA VAL A 47 -17.71 13.50 -2.56
C VAL A 47 -17.30 14.80 -3.24
N LEU A 48 -16.62 15.68 -2.50
CA LEU A 48 -16.18 17.00 -2.96
C LEU A 48 -14.87 16.93 -3.76
N GLY A 49 -14.01 15.97 -3.45
CA GLY A 49 -12.77 15.81 -4.19
C GLY A 49 -11.97 14.55 -3.85
N VAL A 50 -10.95 14.32 -4.66
CA VAL A 50 -10.04 13.16 -4.55
C VAL A 50 -8.59 13.57 -4.72
N VAL A 51 -7.71 12.94 -3.94
CA VAL A 51 -6.24 13.04 -4.07
C VAL A 51 -5.66 11.64 -4.10
N ASP A 52 -5.17 11.20 -5.25
CA ASP A 52 -4.76 9.80 -5.43
C ASP A 52 -3.55 9.66 -6.36
N HIS A 53 -2.82 8.57 -6.20
CA HIS A 53 -1.66 8.21 -7.01
C HIS A 53 -1.78 6.81 -7.64
N HIS A 54 -2.92 6.15 -7.48
CA HIS A 54 -3.23 4.87 -8.11
C HIS A 54 -3.75 5.04 -9.55
N LYS A 55 -4.05 3.91 -10.20
CA LYS A 55 -4.89 3.93 -11.39
C LYS A 55 -6.27 4.46 -10.99
N LEU A 56 -6.96 5.12 -11.91
CA LEU A 56 -8.35 5.51 -11.67
C LEU A 56 -9.22 4.27 -11.50
N GLY A 57 -9.93 4.19 -10.38
CA GLY A 57 -10.85 3.12 -10.02
C GLY A 57 -12.27 3.29 -10.57
N ASP A 58 -13.25 2.78 -9.83
CA ASP A 58 -14.68 2.74 -10.17
C ASP A 58 -15.53 3.82 -9.44
N LEU A 59 -14.90 4.72 -8.69
CA LEU A 59 -15.56 5.87 -8.09
C LEU A 59 -16.24 6.74 -9.16
N THR A 60 -17.53 6.99 -8.96
CA THR A 60 -18.33 7.93 -9.77
C THR A 60 -19.06 8.90 -8.86
N THR A 61 -19.34 10.11 -9.36
CA THR A 61 -20.09 11.14 -8.64
C THR A 61 -21.21 11.71 -9.50
N SER A 62 -22.29 12.17 -8.86
CA SER A 62 -23.43 12.80 -9.53
C SER A 62 -23.18 14.27 -9.89
N THR A 63 -22.20 14.90 -9.25
CA THR A 63 -21.74 16.28 -9.50
C THR A 63 -20.25 16.31 -9.79
N PRO A 64 -19.74 17.35 -10.49
CA PRO A 64 -18.31 17.56 -10.62
C PRO A 64 -17.61 17.60 -9.25
N LEU A 65 -16.43 17.00 -9.15
CA LEU A 65 -15.55 16.99 -7.98
C LEU A 65 -14.19 17.60 -8.33
N GLU A 66 -13.41 18.02 -7.33
CA GLU A 66 -12.00 18.39 -7.52
C GLU A 66 -11.09 17.16 -7.49
N GLY A 67 -10.31 16.93 -8.55
CA GLY A 67 -9.48 15.72 -8.66
C GLY A 67 -8.00 16.03 -8.87
N TRP A 68 -7.16 15.58 -7.94
CA TRP A 68 -5.71 15.60 -8.05
C TRP A 68 -5.18 14.16 -8.13
N ILE A 69 -5.04 13.67 -9.36
CA ILE A 69 -4.55 12.31 -9.61
C ILE A 69 -3.25 12.37 -10.38
N ARG A 70 -2.16 11.90 -9.77
CA ARG A 70 -0.82 11.99 -10.36
C ARG A 70 -0.04 10.68 -10.24
N PRO A 71 0.74 10.30 -11.26
CA PRO A 71 1.55 9.08 -11.23
C PRO A 71 2.87 9.28 -10.43
N VAL A 72 2.76 9.69 -9.17
CA VAL A 72 3.88 9.86 -8.21
C VAL A 72 3.93 8.72 -7.19
N GLY A 73 4.98 8.67 -6.39
CA GLY A 73 5.22 7.60 -5.43
C GLY A 73 4.21 7.55 -4.29
N CYS A 74 3.73 8.71 -3.81
CA CYS A 74 2.85 8.85 -2.65
C CYS A 74 1.79 9.95 -2.82
N SER A 75 0.57 9.75 -2.32
CA SER A 75 -0.48 10.78 -2.29
C SER A 75 -0.08 12.03 -1.49
N ASN A 76 0.78 11.91 -0.47
CA ASN A 76 1.29 13.07 0.27
C ASN A 76 2.24 13.96 -0.54
N THR A 77 2.86 13.44 -1.61
CA THR A 77 3.59 14.28 -2.57
C THR A 77 2.63 15.24 -3.27
N ILE A 78 1.42 14.77 -3.60
CA ILE A 78 0.36 15.58 -4.23
C ILE A 78 -0.22 16.57 -3.21
N VAL A 79 -0.49 16.13 -1.98
CA VAL A 79 -0.95 17.03 -0.90
C VAL A 79 0.06 18.16 -0.67
N LYS A 80 1.36 17.87 -0.70
CA LYS A 80 2.42 18.89 -0.61
C LYS A 80 2.31 19.92 -1.73
N GLU A 81 2.05 19.49 -2.95
CA GLU A 81 1.85 20.38 -4.10
C GLU A 81 0.57 21.20 -3.98
N MET A 82 -0.49 20.66 -3.38
CA MET A 82 -1.70 21.42 -3.06
C MET A 82 -1.41 22.52 -2.04
N PHE A 83 -0.67 22.23 -0.96
CA PHE A 83 -0.22 23.27 0.00
C PHE A 83 0.53 24.40 -0.71
N ASP A 84 1.48 24.06 -1.59
CA ASP A 84 2.21 25.06 -2.38
C ASP A 84 1.27 25.87 -3.29
N TYR A 85 0.36 25.19 -4.00
CA TYR A 85 -0.55 25.79 -4.98
C TYR A 85 -1.51 26.79 -4.33
N TYR A 86 -2.06 26.44 -3.17
CA TYR A 86 -2.94 27.33 -2.39
C TYR A 86 -2.19 28.32 -1.51
N GLY A 87 -0.85 28.25 -1.45
CA GLY A 87 -0.03 29.14 -0.62
C GLY A 87 -0.27 28.97 0.87
N VAL A 88 -0.57 27.74 1.32
CA VAL A 88 -0.81 27.41 2.73
C VAL A 88 0.49 26.91 3.35
N GLU A 89 0.89 27.48 4.49
CA GLU A 89 2.05 27.02 5.23
C GLU A 89 1.80 25.64 5.85
N ILE A 90 2.79 24.75 5.74
CA ILE A 90 2.73 23.40 6.33
C ILE A 90 3.31 23.45 7.75
N PRO A 91 2.54 23.10 8.81
CA PRO A 91 3.08 22.97 10.15
C PRO A 91 4.18 21.90 10.26
N SER A 92 5.18 22.10 11.13
CA SER A 92 6.33 21.19 11.29
C SER A 92 5.94 19.73 11.56
N ASN A 93 4.92 19.49 12.40
CA ASN A 93 4.45 18.14 12.72
C ASN A 93 3.71 17.50 11.54
N ILE A 94 2.89 18.27 10.81
CA ILE A 94 2.24 17.82 9.57
C ILE A 94 3.28 17.48 8.51
N ALA A 95 4.30 18.33 8.32
CA ALA A 95 5.39 18.06 7.39
C ALA A 95 6.12 16.75 7.72
N GLY A 96 6.30 16.47 9.02
CA GLY A 96 6.87 15.22 9.52
C GLY A 96 6.09 13.99 9.10
N ILE A 97 4.76 13.95 9.34
CA ILE A 97 3.93 12.80 8.97
C ILE A 97 3.80 12.64 7.44
N MET A 98 3.72 13.75 6.69
CA MET A 98 3.67 13.73 5.23
C MET A 98 4.96 13.12 4.64
N LEU A 99 6.12 13.54 5.17
CA LEU A 99 7.41 12.98 4.78
C LEU A 99 7.49 11.48 5.09
N CYS A 100 7.00 11.05 6.25
CA CYS A 100 7.00 9.63 6.61
C CYS A 100 6.11 8.80 5.68
N ALA A 101 4.93 9.31 5.31
CA ALA A 101 4.07 8.65 4.32
C ALA A 101 4.80 8.45 2.97
N ILE A 102 5.51 9.48 2.49
CA ILE A 102 6.28 9.37 1.25
C ILE A 102 7.40 8.32 1.39
N LEU A 103 8.11 8.28 2.52
CA LEU A 103 9.15 7.28 2.75
C LEU A 103 8.61 5.85 2.83
N SER A 104 7.42 5.65 3.41
CA SER A 104 6.76 4.33 3.47
C SER A 104 6.39 3.85 2.07
N ASP A 105 5.61 4.63 1.31
CA ASP A 105 5.14 4.26 -0.04
C ASP A 105 6.26 4.07 -1.07
N THR A 106 7.35 4.81 -0.90
CA THR A 106 8.50 4.76 -1.82
C THR A 106 9.57 3.77 -1.35
N VAL A 107 9.39 3.09 -0.22
CA VAL A 107 10.38 2.18 0.36
C VAL A 107 11.74 2.88 0.48
N ILE A 108 11.77 4.04 1.11
CA ILE A 108 12.96 4.90 1.22
C ILE A 108 13.57 5.16 -0.17
N PHE A 109 12.71 5.53 -1.12
CA PHE A 109 13.03 5.81 -2.53
C PHE A 109 13.49 4.62 -3.39
N LYS A 110 13.45 3.39 -2.87
CA LYS A 110 13.86 2.19 -3.60
C LYS A 110 12.76 1.64 -4.50
N SER A 111 11.49 1.88 -4.13
CA SER A 111 10.35 1.42 -4.92
C SER A 111 10.39 2.04 -6.32
N PRO A 112 10.07 1.29 -7.39
CA PRO A 112 9.96 1.83 -8.75
C PRO A 112 8.80 2.82 -8.90
N THR A 113 7.99 3.00 -7.86
CA THR A 113 6.94 4.01 -7.79
C THR A 113 7.50 5.41 -7.53
N CYS A 114 8.66 5.50 -6.88
CA CYS A 114 9.30 6.76 -6.50
C CYS A 114 9.68 7.58 -7.75
N THR A 115 9.37 8.87 -7.70
CA THR A 115 9.71 9.87 -8.71
C THR A 115 10.60 10.96 -8.12
N LYS A 116 11.04 11.90 -8.98
CA LYS A 116 11.85 13.04 -8.54
C LYS A 116 11.04 13.99 -7.66
N GLU A 117 9.74 14.09 -7.92
CA GLU A 117 8.77 14.87 -7.14
C GLU A 117 8.71 14.37 -5.70
N ASP A 118 8.68 13.06 -5.47
CA ASP A 118 8.70 12.48 -4.11
C ASP A 118 9.99 12.85 -3.36
N THR A 119 11.16 12.68 -4.01
CA THR A 119 12.45 13.01 -3.38
C THR A 119 12.60 14.51 -3.10
N LYS A 120 12.03 15.35 -3.97
CA LYS A 120 11.97 16.80 -3.78
C LYS A 120 11.06 17.15 -2.60
N ALA A 121 9.86 16.58 -2.55
CA ALA A 121 8.91 16.80 -1.47
C ALA A 121 9.50 16.39 -0.12
N VAL A 122 10.14 15.21 -0.02
CA VAL A 122 10.82 14.79 1.22
C VAL A 122 11.91 15.79 1.61
N LYS A 123 12.73 16.27 0.67
CA LYS A 123 13.78 17.26 0.99
C LYS A 123 13.21 18.57 1.53
N GLU A 124 12.06 19.01 1.02
CA GLU A 124 11.41 20.26 1.46
C GLU A 124 10.68 20.07 2.79
N LEU A 125 9.92 18.99 2.94
CA LEU A 125 9.23 18.62 4.17
C LEU A 125 10.21 18.36 5.32
N ALA A 126 11.37 17.75 5.05
CA ALA A 126 12.42 17.52 6.05
C ALA A 126 12.91 18.83 6.66
N LYS A 127 13.10 19.87 5.84
CA LYS A 127 13.51 21.19 6.32
C LYS A 127 12.44 21.83 7.19
N ILE A 128 11.17 21.73 6.79
CA ILE A 128 10.03 22.25 7.55
C ILE A 128 9.90 21.53 8.89
N ALA A 129 10.08 20.21 8.89
CA ALA A 129 9.97 19.36 10.08
C ALA A 129 11.21 19.35 10.98
N GLY A 130 12.32 19.97 10.57
CA GLY A 130 13.59 19.95 11.30
C GLY A 130 14.26 18.56 11.33
N ILE A 131 14.06 17.74 10.29
CA ILE A 131 14.61 16.38 10.19
C ILE A 131 15.88 16.41 9.34
N GLU A 132 17.02 16.11 9.96
CA GLU A 132 18.33 16.14 9.29
C GLU A 132 18.57 14.93 8.38
N ASP A 133 18.15 13.73 8.80
CA ASP A 133 18.32 12.49 8.04
C ASP A 133 16.98 11.75 7.86
N PRO A 134 16.22 12.07 6.79
CA PRO A 134 15.00 11.37 6.45
C PRO A 134 15.19 9.87 6.19
N LYS A 135 16.35 9.43 5.69
CA LYS A 135 16.59 8.01 5.39
C LYS A 135 16.78 7.21 6.67
N ALA A 136 17.48 7.77 7.66
CA ALA A 136 17.59 7.14 8.98
C ALA A 136 16.22 7.01 9.66
N LEU A 137 15.38 8.05 9.57
CA LEU A 137 13.99 7.98 10.06
C LEU A 137 13.17 6.92 9.31
N GLY A 138 13.26 6.87 7.98
CA GLY A 138 12.61 5.83 7.20
C GLY A 138 13.07 4.42 7.62
N MET A 139 14.37 4.23 7.86
CA MET A 139 14.89 2.94 8.34
C MET A 139 14.39 2.58 9.74
N GLU A 140 14.23 3.56 10.63
CA GLU A 140 13.60 3.38 11.95
C GLU A 140 12.14 2.91 11.79
N MET A 141 11.37 3.57 10.93
CA MET A 141 9.99 3.20 10.61
C MET A 141 9.87 1.76 10.09
N PHE A 142 10.69 1.38 9.11
CA PHE A 142 10.66 0.03 8.56
C PHE A 142 11.08 -1.04 9.56
N LYS A 143 12.00 -0.75 10.48
CA LYS A 143 12.33 -1.68 11.59
C LYS A 143 11.13 -1.90 12.50
N ILE A 144 10.39 -0.84 12.82
CA ILE A 144 9.16 -0.93 13.63
C ILE A 144 8.08 -1.70 12.87
N LYS A 145 7.91 -1.41 11.58
CA LYS A 145 6.98 -2.14 10.68
C LYS A 145 7.30 -3.64 10.63
N SER A 146 8.59 -3.98 10.63
CA SER A 146 9.11 -5.35 10.59
C SER A 146 8.92 -6.13 11.90
N ALA A 147 8.54 -5.47 13.00
CA ALA A 147 8.26 -6.16 14.25
C ALA A 147 6.96 -6.98 14.10
N ILE A 148 7.12 -8.28 13.83
CA ILE A 148 6.01 -9.23 13.62
C ILE A 148 5.85 -10.21 14.78
N GLU A 149 6.77 -10.22 15.74
CA GLU A 149 6.71 -11.11 16.90
C GLU A 149 5.45 -10.84 17.73
N GLY A 150 4.75 -11.90 18.13
CA GLY A 150 3.48 -11.81 18.85
C GLY A 150 2.28 -11.34 17.99
N THR A 151 2.48 -10.96 16.72
CA THR A 151 1.37 -10.59 15.83
C THR A 151 0.65 -11.87 15.35
N PRO A 152 -0.68 -11.96 15.46
CA PRO A 152 -1.44 -13.07 14.89
C PRO A 152 -1.22 -13.23 13.37
N ILE A 153 -1.14 -14.46 12.88
CA ILE A 153 -0.91 -14.75 11.44
C ILE A 153 -1.95 -14.08 10.56
N ARG A 154 -3.24 -14.14 10.91
CA ARG A 154 -4.31 -13.47 10.15
C ARG A 154 -4.09 -11.97 10.03
N GLU A 155 -3.60 -11.32 11.10
CA GLU A 155 -3.30 -9.89 11.07
C GLU A 155 -2.11 -9.60 10.13
N LEU A 156 -1.11 -10.47 10.09
CA LEU A 156 0.00 -10.35 9.13
C LEU A 156 -0.48 -10.48 7.68
N VAL A 157 -1.29 -11.50 7.37
CA VAL A 157 -1.82 -11.69 6.00
C VAL A 157 -2.69 -10.50 5.58
N MET A 158 -3.46 -9.93 6.50
CA MET A 158 -4.40 -8.83 6.23
C MET A 158 -3.77 -7.42 6.28
N ARG A 159 -2.51 -7.27 6.74
CA ARG A 159 -1.91 -5.98 7.11
C ARG A 159 -1.91 -4.93 5.99
N ASP A 160 -1.60 -5.36 4.76
CA ASP A 160 -1.75 -4.58 3.52
C ASP A 160 -2.38 -5.47 2.46
N PHE A 161 -3.55 -6.02 2.78
CA PHE A 161 -4.31 -6.87 1.88
C PHE A 161 -5.32 -6.06 1.09
N LYS A 162 -5.35 -6.25 -0.23
CA LYS A 162 -6.33 -5.65 -1.14
C LYS A 162 -6.94 -6.72 -2.04
N ASP A 163 -8.23 -6.59 -2.29
CA ASP A 163 -8.96 -7.41 -3.26
C ASP A 163 -8.99 -6.76 -4.64
N PHE A 164 -8.89 -7.60 -5.66
CA PHE A 164 -8.92 -7.19 -7.06
C PHE A 164 -9.84 -8.13 -7.85
N ASP A 165 -10.64 -7.55 -8.74
CA ASP A 165 -11.30 -8.27 -9.83
C ASP A 165 -10.45 -8.11 -11.09
N MET A 166 -9.87 -9.23 -11.56
CA MET A 166 -9.04 -9.29 -12.75
C MET A 166 -9.78 -10.06 -13.84
N SER A 167 -10.72 -9.39 -14.50
CA SER A 167 -11.56 -9.98 -15.56
C SER A 167 -12.42 -11.15 -15.07
N GLY A 168 -13.08 -10.97 -13.92
CA GLY A 168 -13.92 -11.96 -13.26
C GLY A 168 -13.16 -12.94 -12.37
N THR A 169 -11.81 -12.90 -12.38
CA THR A 169 -10.98 -13.67 -11.45
C THR A 169 -10.75 -12.85 -10.18
N LYS A 170 -11.16 -13.38 -9.03
CA LYS A 170 -11.02 -12.75 -7.72
C LYS A 170 -9.64 -13.04 -7.13
N VAL A 171 -8.83 -12.01 -6.99
CA VAL A 171 -7.45 -12.12 -6.50
C VAL A 171 -7.27 -11.24 -5.27
N GLY A 172 -6.91 -11.86 -4.15
CA GLY A 172 -6.48 -11.15 -2.95
C GLY A 172 -4.96 -11.04 -2.89
N ILE A 173 -4.41 -9.84 -2.64
CA ILE A 173 -2.96 -9.61 -2.60
C ILE A 173 -2.57 -8.83 -1.34
N GLY A 174 -1.88 -9.52 -0.43
CA GLY A 174 -1.20 -8.95 0.73
C GLY A 174 0.26 -8.57 0.43
N GLN A 175 0.79 -7.62 1.20
CA GLN A 175 2.21 -7.28 1.19
C GLN A 175 2.73 -7.02 2.61
N LEU A 176 3.94 -7.51 2.90
CA LEU A 176 4.66 -7.33 4.16
C LEU A 176 6.09 -6.91 3.87
N GLU A 177 6.41 -5.64 4.05
CA GLU A 177 7.78 -5.14 3.96
C GLU A 177 8.54 -5.36 5.26
N VAL A 178 9.72 -5.96 5.14
CA VAL A 178 10.64 -6.20 6.24
C VAL A 178 12.08 -5.81 5.89
N VAL A 179 12.85 -5.50 6.93
CA VAL A 179 14.31 -5.30 6.82
C VAL A 179 15.09 -6.62 6.74
N ASP A 180 14.48 -7.73 7.15
CA ASP A 180 15.06 -9.07 7.11
C ASP A 180 13.97 -10.13 6.93
N LEU A 181 14.03 -10.88 5.83
CA LEU A 181 13.07 -11.95 5.55
C LEU A 181 13.17 -13.16 6.47
N SER A 182 14.29 -13.37 7.17
CA SER A 182 14.43 -14.54 8.04
C SER A 182 13.42 -14.52 9.19
N LEU A 183 12.82 -13.36 9.49
CA LEU A 183 11.72 -13.20 10.45
C LEU A 183 10.52 -14.10 10.12
N PHE A 184 10.33 -14.49 8.84
CA PHE A 184 9.23 -15.32 8.40
C PHE A 184 9.58 -16.80 8.22
N ASP A 185 10.83 -17.21 8.34
CA ASP A 185 11.25 -18.58 7.99
C ASP A 185 10.47 -19.66 8.75
N ASP A 186 10.12 -19.39 10.01
CA ASP A 186 9.33 -20.26 10.88
C ASP A 186 7.80 -20.03 10.79
N LYS A 187 7.35 -19.05 9.99
CA LYS A 187 5.94 -18.64 9.87
C LYS A 187 5.33 -18.92 8.51
N LYS A 188 6.15 -19.18 7.47
CA LYS A 188 5.67 -19.36 6.08
C LYS A 188 4.58 -20.43 5.93
N ASP A 189 4.69 -21.55 6.63
CA ASP A 189 3.66 -22.60 6.58
C ASP A 189 2.34 -22.12 7.19
N ALA A 190 2.41 -21.44 8.35
CA ALA A 190 1.24 -20.87 8.99
C ALA A 190 0.59 -19.76 8.15
N LEU A 191 1.38 -18.92 7.49
CA LEU A 191 0.91 -17.91 6.52
C LEU A 191 0.17 -18.57 5.36
N LEU A 192 0.74 -19.61 4.75
CA LEU A 192 0.10 -20.35 3.66
C LEU A 192 -1.22 -20.99 4.09
N ASP A 193 -1.29 -21.56 5.29
CA ASP A 193 -2.51 -22.16 5.81
C ASP A 193 -3.61 -21.12 6.09
N ASP A 194 -3.24 -19.93 6.59
CA ASP A 194 -4.17 -18.82 6.77
C ASP A 194 -4.65 -18.22 5.43
N MET A 195 -3.76 -18.14 4.43
CA MET A 195 -4.09 -17.75 3.06
C MET A 195 -5.09 -18.70 2.40
N LYS A 196 -4.99 -20.03 2.63
CA LYS A 196 -5.99 -21.01 2.16
C LYS A 196 -7.37 -20.75 2.75
N LYS A 197 -7.45 -20.48 4.06
CA LYS A 197 -8.72 -20.11 4.71
C LYS A 197 -9.26 -18.81 4.11
N LEU A 198 -8.40 -17.82 3.88
CA LEU A 198 -8.81 -16.53 3.29
C LEU A 198 -9.35 -16.69 1.86
N LYS A 199 -8.79 -17.63 1.09
CA LYS A 199 -9.28 -17.99 -0.24
C LYS A 199 -10.73 -18.49 -0.15
N GLU A 200 -10.99 -19.43 0.74
CA GLU A 200 -12.32 -20.01 0.96
C GLU A 200 -13.32 -18.97 1.49
N GLU A 201 -12.97 -18.21 2.53
CA GLU A 201 -13.83 -17.20 3.16
C GLU A 201 -14.31 -16.12 2.19
N GLY A 202 -13.45 -15.67 1.27
CA GLY A 202 -13.79 -14.65 0.29
C GLY A 202 -14.26 -15.18 -1.06
N ASN A 203 -14.36 -16.50 -1.24
CA ASN A 203 -14.56 -17.13 -2.54
C ASN A 203 -13.59 -16.57 -3.60
N ARG A 204 -12.31 -16.49 -3.24
CA ARG A 204 -11.24 -15.98 -4.12
C ARG A 204 -10.69 -17.12 -4.96
N ASP A 205 -10.26 -16.81 -6.18
CA ASP A 205 -9.54 -17.76 -7.03
C ASP A 205 -8.08 -17.87 -6.59
N PHE A 206 -7.49 -16.75 -6.19
CA PHE A 206 -6.10 -16.66 -5.74
C PHE A 206 -5.95 -15.79 -4.49
N VAL A 207 -5.02 -16.20 -3.63
CA VAL A 207 -4.51 -15.38 -2.53
C VAL A 207 -2.98 -15.36 -2.64
N LEU A 208 -2.43 -14.16 -2.75
CA LEU A 208 -1.00 -13.90 -2.88
C LEU A 208 -0.52 -13.08 -1.67
N LEU A 209 0.69 -13.35 -1.20
CA LEU A 209 1.33 -12.57 -0.16
C LEU A 209 2.79 -12.30 -0.55
N LEU A 210 3.13 -11.02 -0.69
CA LEU A 210 4.49 -10.59 -0.93
C LEU A 210 5.21 -10.39 0.41
N LEU A 211 6.24 -11.19 0.67
CA LEU A 211 7.19 -10.93 1.74
C LEU A 211 8.36 -10.15 1.13
N THR A 212 8.41 -8.84 1.35
CA THR A 212 9.34 -7.93 0.66
C THR A 212 10.55 -7.59 1.54
N ASP A 213 11.75 -7.94 1.09
CA ASP A 213 13.00 -7.54 1.73
C ASP A 213 13.46 -6.19 1.16
N ILE A 214 13.36 -5.13 1.96
CA ILE A 214 13.73 -3.79 1.49
C ILE A 214 15.24 -3.60 1.38
N ILE A 215 16.04 -4.49 1.99
CA ILE A 215 17.50 -4.44 1.96
C ILE A 215 18.03 -5.19 0.73
N LYS A 216 17.48 -6.38 0.46
CA LYS A 216 17.81 -7.18 -0.74
C LYS A 216 17.08 -6.73 -2.00
N GLU A 217 16.08 -5.86 -1.87
CA GLU A 217 15.34 -5.27 -2.99
C GLU A 217 14.58 -6.31 -3.83
N GLY A 218 13.85 -7.20 -3.17
CA GLY A 218 12.99 -8.20 -3.82
C GLY A 218 11.95 -8.78 -2.88
N SER A 219 11.08 -9.64 -3.41
CA SER A 219 10.02 -10.28 -2.63
C SER A 219 10.03 -11.80 -2.78
N GLU A 220 9.83 -12.51 -1.68
CA GLU A 220 9.36 -13.89 -1.73
C GLU A 220 7.83 -13.88 -1.84
N LEU A 221 7.32 -14.33 -2.99
CA LEU A 221 5.90 -14.46 -3.23
C LEU A 221 5.40 -15.79 -2.68
N LEU A 222 4.46 -15.76 -1.74
CA LEU A 222 3.65 -16.90 -1.37
C LEU A 222 2.36 -16.89 -2.19
N ALA A 223 2.00 -18.04 -2.78
CA ALA A 223 0.86 -18.12 -3.69
C ALA A 223 -0.04 -19.32 -3.38
N VAL A 224 -1.33 -19.04 -3.18
CA VAL A 224 -2.38 -20.03 -2.98
C VAL A 224 -3.43 -19.89 -4.09
N GLY A 225 -3.75 -21.00 -4.74
CA GLY A 225 -4.71 -21.09 -5.84
C GLY A 225 -4.81 -22.55 -6.31
N ASP A 226 -5.87 -22.88 -7.04
CA ASP A 226 -6.10 -24.26 -7.50
C ASP A 226 -5.19 -24.61 -8.69
N ASP A 227 -4.87 -23.62 -9.53
CA ASP A 227 -3.87 -23.71 -10.60
C ASP A 227 -2.99 -22.44 -10.63
N LEU A 228 -1.73 -22.57 -10.24
CA LEU A 228 -0.78 -21.46 -10.19
C LEU A 228 -0.13 -21.14 -11.55
N SER A 229 -0.46 -21.85 -12.63
CA SER A 229 0.14 -21.67 -13.96
C SER A 229 0.02 -20.24 -14.49
N LYS A 230 -1.09 -19.55 -14.19
CA LYS A 230 -1.30 -18.15 -14.57
C LYS A 230 -0.37 -17.21 -13.80
N ILE A 231 -0.10 -17.49 -12.52
CA ILE A 231 0.84 -16.72 -11.69
C ILE A 231 2.27 -16.95 -12.20
N GLU A 232 2.65 -18.20 -12.46
CA GLU A 232 3.93 -18.55 -13.08
C GLU A 232 4.15 -17.83 -14.41
N LYS A 233 3.14 -17.84 -15.30
CA LYS A 233 3.18 -17.15 -16.59
C LYS A 233 3.33 -15.63 -16.43
N ALA A 234 2.66 -15.03 -15.44
CA ALA A 234 2.71 -13.59 -15.23
C ALA A 234 4.11 -13.08 -14.89
N PHE A 235 4.90 -13.88 -14.17
CA PHE A 235 6.23 -13.52 -13.68
C PHE A 235 7.38 -14.29 -14.36
N ASP A 236 7.08 -15.07 -15.40
CA ASP A 236 8.03 -15.93 -16.11
C ASP A 236 8.92 -16.76 -15.16
N THR A 237 8.27 -17.45 -14.22
CA THR A 237 8.95 -18.16 -13.14
C THR A 237 8.28 -19.48 -12.79
N LYS A 238 8.89 -20.23 -11.87
CA LYS A 238 8.34 -21.48 -11.32
C LYS A 238 8.11 -21.39 -9.83
N ILE A 239 6.90 -21.76 -9.43
CA ILE A 239 6.50 -21.77 -8.03
C ILE A 239 6.77 -23.16 -7.48
N VAL A 240 7.62 -23.22 -6.44
CA VAL A 240 8.00 -24.47 -5.78
C VAL A 240 7.52 -24.38 -4.32
N HIS A 241 6.77 -25.38 -3.87
CA HIS A 241 6.16 -25.39 -2.53
C HIS A 241 5.32 -24.14 -2.21
N ASN A 242 4.57 -23.62 -3.20
CA ASN A 242 3.77 -22.39 -3.10
C ASN A 242 4.58 -21.10 -2.90
N ARG A 243 5.89 -21.11 -3.21
CA ARG A 243 6.79 -19.96 -3.04
C ARG A 243 7.65 -19.72 -4.27
N VAL A 244 8.04 -18.47 -4.47
CA VAL A 244 9.06 -18.09 -5.45
C VAL A 244 9.72 -16.76 -5.08
N TRP A 245 11.02 -16.64 -5.32
CA TRP A 245 11.73 -15.36 -5.21
C TRP A 245 11.53 -14.53 -6.48
N LEU A 246 11.16 -13.27 -6.31
CA LEU A 246 11.01 -12.29 -7.37
C LEU A 246 12.01 -11.15 -7.15
N ASP A 247 13.10 -11.20 -7.90
CA ASP A 247 14.19 -10.21 -7.83
C ASP A 247 13.71 -8.83 -8.33
N GLY A 248 14.04 -7.77 -7.60
CA GLY A 248 13.66 -6.40 -7.96
C GLY A 248 12.18 -6.06 -7.72
N VAL A 249 11.35 -7.01 -7.27
CA VAL A 249 9.93 -6.76 -6.99
C VAL A 249 9.77 -6.14 -5.61
N LEU A 250 9.25 -4.91 -5.57
CA LEU A 250 8.99 -4.14 -4.35
C LEU A 250 7.56 -3.58 -4.31
N SER A 251 6.90 -3.50 -5.47
CA SER A 251 5.63 -2.78 -5.61
C SER A 251 4.51 -3.68 -6.14
N ARG A 252 3.52 -3.97 -5.29
CA ARG A 252 2.25 -4.58 -5.74
C ARG A 252 1.63 -3.82 -6.92
N LYS A 253 1.55 -2.49 -6.85
CA LYS A 253 0.84 -1.67 -7.85
C LYS A 253 1.54 -1.59 -9.21
N LYS A 254 2.88 -1.58 -9.27
CA LYS A 254 3.61 -1.49 -10.53
C LYS A 254 4.09 -2.83 -11.08
N GLN A 255 4.38 -3.80 -10.22
CA GLN A 255 5.10 -5.01 -10.60
C GLN A 255 4.29 -6.30 -10.44
N ILE A 256 3.18 -6.28 -9.70
CA ILE A 256 2.30 -7.45 -9.52
C ILE A 256 1.00 -7.28 -10.26
N VAL A 257 0.18 -6.28 -9.90
CA VAL A 257 -1.18 -6.10 -10.41
C VAL A 257 -1.22 -6.00 -11.94
N PRO A 258 -0.43 -5.14 -12.61
CA PRO A 258 -0.49 -5.04 -14.08
C PRO A 258 -0.05 -6.31 -14.82
N PHE A 259 0.87 -7.08 -14.24
CA PHE A 259 1.39 -8.31 -14.83
C PHE A 259 0.34 -9.43 -14.76
N LEU A 260 -0.34 -9.54 -13.62
CA LEU A 260 -1.47 -10.45 -13.43
C LEU A 260 -2.66 -10.06 -14.32
N GLU A 261 -3.08 -8.80 -14.30
CA GLU A 261 -4.19 -8.30 -15.12
C GLU A 261 -3.99 -8.60 -16.61
N ARG A 262 -2.76 -8.48 -17.12
CA ARG A 262 -2.43 -8.82 -18.50
C ARG A 262 -2.70 -10.30 -18.79
N VAL A 263 -2.23 -11.21 -17.95
CA VAL A 263 -2.42 -12.65 -18.14
C VAL A 263 -3.89 -13.06 -18.00
N PHE A 264 -4.60 -12.51 -17.02
CA PHE A 264 -6.01 -12.84 -16.80
C PHE A 264 -6.94 -12.28 -17.89
N ARG A 265 -6.62 -11.14 -18.50
CA ARG A 265 -7.37 -10.57 -19.63
C ARG A 265 -7.23 -11.35 -20.92
N GLU A 266 -6.09 -12.00 -21.12
CA GLU A 266 -5.80 -12.82 -22.31
C GLU A 266 -6.35 -14.26 -22.21
N SER A 267 -6.92 -14.62 -21.06
CA SER A 267 -7.44 -15.97 -20.76
C SER A 267 -8.93 -16.07 -21.03
#